data_AF-A0A5C6A4M7-F1
#
_entry.id   AF-A0A5C6A4M7-F1
#
_cell.length_a   1.000
_cell.length_b   1.000
_cell.length_c   1.000
_cell.angle_alpha   90.00
_cell.angle_beta   90.00
_cell.angle_gamma   90.00
#
_symmetry.space_group_name_H-M   'P 1'
#
loop_
_entity.id
_entity.type
_entity.pdbx_description
1 polymer ?
#
loop_
_entity_poly.entity_id
_entity_poly.type
_entity_poly.pdbx_seq_one_letter_code
_entity_poly.pdbx_strand_id
1 'polypeptide(L)' 'MNNPIFDHDRLGVYRLSIDYVAAAFEISALLNGLRDQWVRAAQSIPLNIAEGNGKRSLNESLQC' A
#
# COMPACT_ATOMS: atom_id res chain seq x y z
N MET A 1 12.75 -5.11 23.26
CA MET A 1 13.29 -5.38 21.91
C MET A 1 12.92 -4.18 21.05
N ASN A 2 13.88 -3.44 20.50
CA ASN A 2 13.56 -2.34 19.59
C ASN A 2 13.23 -2.94 18.22
N ASN A 3 11.96 -2.85 17.82
CA ASN A 3 11.55 -3.29 16.50
C ASN A 3 12.17 -2.34 15.45
N PRO A 4 12.84 -2.84 14.40
CA PRO A 4 13.33 -1.98 13.33
C PRO A 4 12.13 -1.29 12.66
N ILE A 5 12.22 0.04 12.52
CA ILE A 5 11.22 0.87 11.82
C ILE A 5 11.72 1.06 10.39
N PHE A 6 10.92 0.66 9.41
CA PHE A 6 11.24 0.90 8.01
C PHE A 6 10.98 2.38 7.64
N ASP A 7 11.68 2.90 6.64
CA ASP A 7 11.56 4.32 6.27
C ASP A 7 10.14 4.69 5.83
N HIS A 8 9.46 3.81 5.10
CA HIS A 8 8.08 4.01 4.68
C HIS A 8 7.09 4.00 5.86
N ASP A 9 7.42 3.36 7.00
CA ASP A 9 6.58 3.40 8.20
C ASP A 9 6.48 4.82 8.78
N ARG A 10 7.38 5.75 8.39
CA ARG A 10 7.32 7.16 8.80
C ARG A 10 6.41 7.99 7.90
N LEU A 11 6.03 7.49 6.72
CA LEU A 11 5.14 8.18 5.80
C LEU A 11 3.70 8.09 6.30
N GLY A 12 3.07 9.25 6.56
CA GLY A 12 1.64 9.28 6.92
C GLY A 12 0.76 8.61 5.87
N VAL A 13 1.11 8.76 4.58
CA VAL A 13 0.40 8.16 3.44
C VAL A 13 0.48 6.63 3.45
N TYR A 14 1.61 6.06 3.90
CA TYR A 14 1.76 4.61 4.04
C TYR A 14 0.86 4.09 5.18
N ARG A 15 0.84 4.77 6.33
CA ARG A 15 -0.03 4.38 7.45
C ARG A 15 -1.51 4.44 7.07
N LEU A 16 -1.93 5.52 6.41
CA LEU A 16 -3.31 5.66 5.91
C LEU A 16 -3.66 4.57 4.89
N SER A 17 -2.70 4.12 4.07
CA SER A 17 -2.98 3.05 3.11
C SER A 17 -3.09 1.67 3.78
N ILE A 18 -2.43 1.43 4.90
CA ILE A 18 -2.65 0.25 5.74
C ILE A 18 -4.07 0.26 6.32
N ASP A 19 -4.52 1.38 6.89
CA ASP A 19 -5.88 1.53 7.40
C ASP A 19 -6.92 1.33 6.28
N TYR A 20 -6.63 1.87 5.09
CA TYR A 20 -7.45 1.67 3.90
C TYR A 20 -7.54 0.20 3.50
N VAL A 21 -6.45 -0.57 3.53
CA VAL A 21 -6.47 -2.01 3.23
C VAL A 21 -7.38 -2.77 4.20
N ALA A 22 -7.33 -2.42 5.49
CA ALA A 22 -8.21 -3.03 6.49
C ALA A 22 -9.69 -2.74 6.17
N ALA A 23 -10.04 -1.47 5.92
CA ALA A 23 -11.40 -1.09 5.54
C ALA A 23 -11.85 -1.74 4.22
N ALA A 24 -10.97 -1.78 3.21
CA ALA A 24 -11.25 -2.41 1.92
C ALA A 24 -11.49 -3.92 2.07
N PHE A 25 -10.78 -4.60 2.97
CA PHE A 25 -11.00 -6.01 3.26
C PHE A 25 -12.37 -6.27 3.90
N GLU A 26 -12.81 -5.42 4.84
CA GLU A 26 -14.14 -5.51 5.44
C GLU A 26 -15.25 -5.33 4.38
N ILE A 27 -15.13 -4.30 3.53
CA ILE A 27 -16.08 -4.04 2.45
C ILE A 27 -16.10 -5.19 1.43
N SER A 28 -14.95 -5.83 1.20
CA SER A 28 -14.81 -6.91 0.23
C SER A 28 -15.71 -8.12 0.53
N ALA A 29 -16.14 -8.30 1.79
CA ALA A 29 -17.07 -9.35 2.18
C ALA A 29 -18.46 -9.19 1.54
N LEU A 30 -18.80 -7.98 1.07
CA LEU A 30 -20.06 -7.68 0.40
C LEU A 30 -19.98 -7.87 -1.14
N LEU A 31 -18.78 -8.11 -1.68
CA LEU A 31 -18.56 -8.19 -3.12
C LEU A 31 -18.62 -9.63 -3.63
N ASN A 32 -19.53 -9.90 -4.57
CA ASN A 32 -19.60 -11.18 -5.27
C ASN A 32 -18.76 -11.13 -6.55
N GLY A 33 -17.83 -12.06 -6.73
CA GLY A 33 -17.02 -12.21 -7.94
C GLY A 33 -15.87 -11.21 -8.13
N LEU A 34 -15.85 -10.09 -7.39
CA LEU A 34 -14.78 -9.08 -7.46
C LEU A 34 -13.92 -8.97 -6.20
N ARG A 35 -14.26 -9.71 -5.15
CA ARG A 35 -13.57 -9.67 -3.85
C ARG A 35 -12.06 -9.77 -3.98
N ASP A 36 -11.57 -10.77 -4.71
CA ASP A 36 -10.13 -11.02 -4.82
C ASP A 36 -9.41 -9.92 -5.59
N GLN A 37 -10.03 -9.37 -6.63
CA GLN A 37 -9.43 -8.26 -7.37
C GLN A 37 -9.41 -6.98 -6.53
N TRP A 38 -10.49 -6.71 -5.80
CA TRP A 38 -10.59 -5.58 -4.89
C TRP A 38 -9.51 -5.62 -3.80
N VAL A 39 -9.37 -6.76 -3.11
CA VAL A 39 -8.37 -6.93 -2.06
C VAL A 39 -6.95 -6.82 -2.61
N ARG A 40 -6.66 -7.44 -3.77
CA ARG A 40 -5.34 -7.31 -4.42
C ARG A 40 -5.02 -5.87 -4.80
N ALA A 41 -5.99 -5.15 -5.37
CA ALA A 41 -5.82 -3.75 -5.73
C ALA A 41 -5.60 -2.86 -4.49
N ALA A 42 -6.33 -3.09 -3.39
CA ALA A 42 -6.13 -2.35 -2.15
C ALA A 42 -4.73 -2.61 -1.57
N GLN A 43 -4.31 -3.88 -1.51
CA GLN A 43 -3.00 -4.29 -0.99
C GLN A 43 -1.82 -3.77 -1.81
N SER A 44 -2.01 -3.52 -3.11
CA SER A 44 -0.95 -2.99 -3.96
C SER A 44 -0.58 -1.54 -3.61
N ILE A 45 -1.46 -0.77 -2.99
CA ILE A 45 -1.21 0.63 -2.64
C ILE A 45 -0.06 0.76 -1.62
N PRO A 46 -0.11 0.17 -0.41
CA PRO A 46 1.01 0.25 0.53
C PRO A 46 2.29 -0.38 -0.04
N LEU A 47 2.17 -1.42 -0.88
CA LEU A 47 3.32 -2.05 -1.54
C LEU A 47 4.05 -1.07 -2.47
N ASN A 48 3.32 -0.39 -3.34
CA ASN A 48 3.89 0.61 -4.26
C ASN A 48 4.47 1.82 -3.51
N ILE A 49 3.85 2.25 -2.42
CA ILE A 49 4.39 3.33 -1.58
C ILE A 49 5.73 2.90 -0.94
N ALA A 50 5.78 1.70 -0.37
CA ALA A 50 7.00 1.17 0.25
C ALA A 50 8.13 0.98 -0.77
N GLU A 51 7.82 0.42 -1.95
CA GLU A 51 8.78 0.25 -3.05
C GLU A 51 9.28 1.60 -3.56
N GLY A 52 8.38 2.55 -3.85
CA GLY A 52 8.72 3.88 -4.32
C GLY A 52 9.56 4.67 -3.31
N ASN A 53 9.32 4.49 -2.01
CA ASN A 53 10.15 5.09 -0.95
C ASN A 53 11.57 4.51 -0.91
N GLY A 54 11.73 3.22 -1.22
CA GLY A 54 13.04 2.56 -1.32
C GLY A 54 13.84 2.92 -2.58
N LYS A 55 13.16 3.32 -3.67
CA LYS A 55 13.80 3.73 -4.93
C LYS A 55 14.28 5.18 -4.87
N ARG A 56 15.52 5.39 -4.45
CA ARG A 56 16.26 6.65 -4.72
C ARG A 56 16.77 6.67 -6.17
N SER A 57 15.89 6.83 -7.14
CA SER A 57 16.29 7.02 -8.54
C SER A 57 15.62 8.25 -9.12
N LEU A 58 16.45 9.23 -9.47
CA LEU A 58 16.12 10.51 -10.12
C LEU A 58 15.41 10.39 -11.50
N ASN A 59 14.90 9.22 -11.91
CA ASN A 59 14.60 8.95 -13.32
C ASN A 59 13.36 8.09 -13.63
N GLU A 60 12.58 7.62 -12.66
CA GLU A 60 11.35 6.84 -12.97
C GLU A 60 10.08 7.71 -13.07
N SER A 61 10.12 9.00 -12.69
CA SER A 61 8.96 9.90 -12.77
C SER A 61 8.77 10.57 -14.14
N LEU A 62 9.63 10.31 -15.12
CA LEU A 62 9.62 10.95 -16.46
C LEU A 62 9.35 9.98 -17.63
N GLN A 63 8.99 8.73 -17.36
CA GLN A 63 8.50 7.83 -18.40
C GLN A 63 7.03 7.52 -18.15
N CYS A 64 6.19 8.50 -18.50
CA CYS A 64 4.80 8.29 -18.85
C CYS A 64 4.54 9.03 -20.18
#